data_AF-T2QXK7-F1
#
_entry.id   AF-T2QXK7-F1
#
_cell.length_a   1.000
_cell.length_b   1.000
_cell.length_c   1.000
_cell.angle_alpha   90.00
_cell.angle_beta   90.00
_cell.angle_gamma   90.00
#
_symmetry.space_group_name_H-M   'P 1'
#
loop_
_entity.id
_entity.type
_entity.pdbx_description
1 polymer ?
#
loop_
_entity_poly.entity_id
_entity_poly.type
_entity_poly.pdbx_seq_one_letter_code
_entity_poly.pdbx_strand_id
1 'polypeptide(L)'
;EGWHLFLYPFAGRHVHLGLGSLLAWRLSRHRPLTFSIAVNDYGLELLSASEIDWVQALQGDLFSETDLLADIIASLNAGELALRRFREIARISGLVFSGYPGAAKSNRQLQASSGLFFEVFKQYDAQNMLLTQAEQEVLRQELDLQRLELTLRQINSRRLDLHAIKRATPLAFPLLVERFRESLSSEKLADRIARMVRDLEKAAGPEPEQ
;
A
#
# COMPACT_ATOMS: atom_id res chain seq x y z
N GLU A 1 10.39 -9.76 15.22
CA GLU A 1 10.89 -9.41 13.87
C GLU A 1 10.66 -7.91 13.66
N GLY A 2 11.42 -7.04 14.33
CA GLY A 2 11.19 -5.58 14.26
C GLY A 2 9.98 -5.10 15.08
N TRP A 3 9.50 -3.90 14.73
CA TRP A 3 8.44 -3.17 15.42
C TRP A 3 7.21 -3.05 14.52
N HIS A 4 6.04 -3.42 15.04
CA HIS A 4 4.81 -3.54 14.26
C HIS A 4 3.76 -2.55 14.75
N LEU A 5 3.10 -1.86 13.82
CA LEU A 5 1.81 -1.23 14.04
C LEU A 5 0.74 -2.01 13.29
N PHE A 6 -0.30 -2.45 14.02
CA PHE A 6 -1.52 -2.96 13.41
C PHE A 6 -2.60 -1.89 13.55
N LEU A 7 -3.18 -1.49 12.42
CA LEU A 7 -4.23 -0.48 12.35
C LEU A 7 -5.47 -1.10 11.70
N TYR A 8 -6.64 -0.86 12.28
CA TYR A 8 -7.92 -1.43 11.82
C TYR A 8 -8.95 -0.33 11.49
N PRO A 9 -8.83 0.35 10.34
CA PRO A 9 -9.82 1.34 9.90
C PRO A 9 -11.10 0.73 9.32
N PHE A 10 -11.07 -0.55 8.93
CA PHE A 10 -12.19 -1.24 8.25
C PHE A 10 -12.62 -0.59 6.93
N ALA A 11 -11.66 -0.06 6.17
CA ALA A 11 -11.89 0.68 4.93
C ALA A 11 -11.71 -0.18 3.65
N GLY A 12 -11.33 -1.46 3.79
CA GLY A 12 -11.09 -2.38 2.68
C GLY A 12 -9.68 -2.29 2.08
N ARG A 13 -9.29 -3.33 1.33
CA ARG A 13 -7.90 -3.56 0.92
C ARG A 13 -7.25 -2.40 0.16
N HIS A 14 -7.94 -1.80 -0.82
CA HIS A 14 -7.38 -0.71 -1.63
C HIS A 14 -7.06 0.53 -0.79
N VAL A 15 -7.98 0.91 0.10
CA VAL A 15 -7.79 2.05 0.99
C VAL A 15 -6.68 1.78 2.00
N HIS A 16 -6.61 0.56 2.54
CA HIS A 16 -5.54 0.15 3.45
C HIS A 16 -4.16 0.19 2.80
N LEU A 17 -4.06 -0.18 1.52
CA LEU A 17 -2.80 -0.07 0.76
C LEU A 17 -2.38 1.39 0.64
N GLY A 18 -3.30 2.27 0.19
CA GLY A 18 -3.04 3.70 0.08
C GLY A 18 -2.69 4.34 1.43
N LEU A 19 -3.42 4.00 2.49
CA LEU A 19 -3.17 4.49 3.84
C LEU A 19 -1.82 4.01 4.38
N GLY A 20 -1.48 2.74 4.19
CA GLY A 20 -0.19 2.18 4.63
C GLY A 20 0.99 2.89 3.94
N SER A 21 0.90 3.06 2.61
CA SER A 21 1.91 3.78 1.83
C SER A 21 2.04 5.23 2.29
N LEU A 22 0.92 5.94 2.43
CA LEU A 22 0.88 7.32 2.90
C LEU A 22 1.59 7.50 4.25
N LEU A 23 1.25 6.66 5.23
CA LEU A 23 1.84 6.72 6.56
C LEU A 23 3.34 6.43 6.52
N ALA A 24 3.76 5.40 5.78
CA ALA A 24 5.17 5.07 5.60
C ALA A 24 5.96 6.24 5.01
N TRP A 25 5.42 6.90 3.97
CA TRP A 25 6.03 8.06 3.36
C TRP A 25 6.17 9.25 4.31
N ARG A 26 5.07 9.61 5.00
CA ARG A 26 5.07 10.73 5.95
C ARG A 26 6.06 10.52 7.09
N LEU A 27 6.15 9.31 7.62
CA LEU A 27 7.17 8.95 8.62
C LEU A 27 8.59 9.06 8.06
N SER A 28 8.80 8.61 6.82
CA SER A 28 10.11 8.63 6.18
C SER A 28 10.62 10.04 5.82
N ARG A 29 9.76 11.06 5.80
CA ARG A 29 10.15 12.47 5.58
C ARG A 29 11.04 13.02 6.69
N HIS A 30 10.82 12.58 7.93
CA HIS A 30 11.56 13.08 9.09
C HIS A 30 12.80 12.25 9.41
N ARG A 31 12.78 10.96 9.04
CA ARG A 31 13.87 10.01 9.25
C ARG A 31 13.84 8.93 8.18
N PRO A 32 14.96 8.58 7.52
CA PRO A 32 14.98 7.48 6.56
C PRO A 32 14.63 6.16 7.27
N LEU A 33 13.46 5.62 6.93
CA LEU A 33 12.91 4.40 7.48
C LEU A 33 12.42 3.51 6.33
N THR A 34 12.66 2.21 6.45
CA THR A 34 12.11 1.20 5.54
C THR A 34 10.93 0.54 6.22
N PHE A 35 9.81 0.49 5.51
CA PHE A 35 8.59 -0.18 5.98
C PHE A 35 8.25 -1.38 5.10
N SER A 36 7.80 -2.45 5.72
CA SER A 36 7.03 -3.49 5.06
C SER A 36 5.55 -3.29 5.38
N ILE A 37 4.71 -3.38 4.37
CA ILE A 37 3.28 -3.10 4.48
C ILE A 37 2.53 -4.37 4.12
N ALA A 38 1.60 -4.81 4.97
CA ALA A 38 0.66 -5.88 4.64
C ALA A 38 -0.77 -5.40 4.89
N VAL A 39 -1.71 -5.84 4.06
CA VAL A 39 -3.10 -5.36 4.10
C VAL A 39 -4.09 -6.49 3.93
N ASN A 40 -5.25 -6.36 4.58
CA ASN A 40 -6.43 -7.18 4.32
C ASN A 40 -7.68 -6.29 4.31
N ASP A 41 -8.87 -6.88 4.34
CA ASP A 41 -10.13 -6.12 4.28
C ASP A 41 -10.46 -5.36 5.59
N TYR A 42 -9.86 -5.75 6.71
CA TYR A 42 -10.14 -5.18 8.03
C TYR A 42 -9.11 -4.15 8.48
N GLY A 43 -7.85 -4.29 8.05
CA GLY A 43 -6.78 -3.40 8.47
C GLY A 43 -5.50 -3.53 7.66
N LEU A 44 -4.43 -2.98 8.25
CA LEU A 44 -3.08 -2.97 7.72
C LEU A 44 -2.02 -3.13 8.81
N GLU A 45 -0.86 -3.62 8.41
CA GLU A 45 0.35 -3.74 9.22
C GLU A 45 1.43 -2.82 8.63
N LEU A 46 2.08 -2.04 9.49
CA LEU A 46 3.36 -1.39 9.19
C LEU A 46 4.46 -2.01 10.05
N LEU A 47 5.41 -2.67 9.40
CA LEU A 47 6.59 -3.23 10.04
C LEU A 47 7.81 -2.34 9.76
N SER A 48 8.48 -1.90 10.83
CA SER A 48 9.75 -1.17 10.78
C SER A 48 10.87 -1.94 11.47
N ALA A 49 12.10 -1.74 11.01
CA ALA A 49 13.29 -2.28 11.67
C ALA A 49 13.62 -1.56 13.00
N SER A 50 13.22 -0.30 13.13
CA SER A 50 13.46 0.54 14.31
C SER A 50 12.19 0.88 15.05
N GLU A 51 12.32 1.15 16.34
CA GLU A 51 11.21 1.60 17.18
C GLU A 51 10.68 2.95 16.71
N ILE A 52 9.35 3.08 16.74
CA ILE A 52 8.62 4.30 16.41
C ILE A 52 7.68 4.56 17.58
N ASP A 53 7.72 5.77 18.14
CA ASP A 53 6.71 6.21 19.10
C ASP A 53 5.40 6.48 18.36
N TRP A 54 4.59 5.43 18.23
CA TRP A 54 3.30 5.50 17.55
C TRP A 54 2.29 6.37 18.30
N VAL A 55 2.41 6.50 19.64
CA VAL A 55 1.51 7.38 20.39
C VAL A 55 1.71 8.82 19.94
N GLN A 56 2.97 9.26 19.89
CA GLN A 56 3.31 10.59 19.43
C GLN A 56 3.00 10.77 17.93
N ALA A 57 3.40 9.81 17.11
CA ALA A 57 3.27 9.93 15.66
C ALA A 57 1.79 10.01 15.22
N LEU A 58 0.91 9.18 15.80
CA LEU A 58 -0.51 9.12 15.45
C LEU A 58 -1.31 10.32 15.99
N GLN A 59 -0.81 11.00 17.01
CA GLN A 59 -1.38 12.25 17.53
C GLN A 59 -0.94 13.48 16.72
N GLY A 60 0.13 13.37 15.92
CA GLY A 60 0.58 14.41 15.00
C GLY A 60 -0.20 14.40 13.69
N ASP A 61 0.42 14.96 12.65
CA ASP A 61 -0.22 15.17 11.34
C ASP A 61 -0.25 13.92 10.44
N LEU A 62 0.02 12.72 10.96
CA LEU A 62 0.04 11.50 10.15
C LEU A 62 -1.26 11.25 9.41
N PHE A 63 -2.40 11.60 10.02
CA PHE A 63 -3.73 11.46 9.43
C PHE A 63 -4.27 12.75 8.81
N SER A 64 -3.44 13.79 8.68
CA SER A 64 -3.85 15.06 8.08
C SER A 64 -4.29 14.87 6.63
N GLU A 65 -5.37 15.56 6.24
CA GLU A 65 -5.81 15.63 4.84
C GLU A 65 -5.00 16.66 4.03
N THR A 66 -4.14 17.45 4.70
CA THR A 66 -3.29 18.45 4.06
C THR A 66 -2.25 17.76 3.17
N ASP A 67 -2.04 18.27 1.96
CA ASP A 67 -1.12 17.73 0.94
C ASP A 67 -1.32 16.24 0.60
N LEU A 68 -2.49 15.68 0.92
CA LEU A 68 -2.77 14.24 0.79
C LEU A 68 -2.45 13.70 -0.60
N LEU A 69 -2.87 14.42 -1.65
CA LEU A 69 -2.62 14.02 -3.03
C LEU A 69 -1.13 13.91 -3.34
N ALA A 70 -0.36 14.94 -2.96
CA ALA A 70 1.07 14.99 -3.20
C ALA A 70 1.80 13.88 -2.43
N ASP A 71 1.43 13.68 -1.17
CA ASP A 71 2.02 12.64 -0.34
C ASP A 71 1.68 11.23 -0.87
N ILE A 72 0.46 10.97 -1.34
CA ILE A 72 0.10 9.68 -1.93
C ILE A 72 0.92 9.39 -3.18
N ILE A 73 1.02 10.36 -4.10
CA ILE A 73 1.84 10.23 -5.32
C ILE A 73 3.29 9.92 -4.95
N ALA A 74 3.83 10.61 -3.94
CA ALA A 74 5.21 10.39 -3.54
C ALA A 74 5.42 9.08 -2.76
N SER A 75 4.39 8.61 -2.03
CA SER A 75 4.45 7.43 -1.17
C SER A 75 4.41 6.10 -1.92
N LEU A 76 3.70 6.09 -3.03
CA LEU A 76 3.62 4.94 -3.90
C LEU A 76 4.83 5.01 -4.85
N ASN A 77 5.20 3.88 -5.43
CA ASN A 77 5.89 3.91 -6.73
C ASN A 77 4.91 4.45 -7.78
N ALA A 78 4.40 5.68 -7.63
CA ALA A 78 3.47 6.30 -8.56
C ALA A 78 4.07 6.34 -9.96
N GLY A 79 5.41 6.36 -10.09
CA GLY A 79 6.08 6.11 -11.36
C GLY A 79 5.70 4.78 -12.01
N GLU A 80 5.66 3.66 -11.27
CA GLU A 80 5.30 2.34 -11.83
C GLU A 80 3.79 2.19 -12.08
N LEU A 81 2.94 2.72 -11.19
CA LEU A 81 1.48 2.71 -11.37
C LEU A 81 1.04 3.65 -12.50
N ALA A 82 1.58 4.87 -12.54
CA ALA A 82 1.35 5.82 -13.62
C ALA A 82 1.91 5.29 -14.93
N LEU A 83 3.09 4.66 -14.93
CA LEU A 83 3.59 3.97 -16.12
C LEU A 83 2.62 2.89 -16.57
N ARG A 84 2.10 2.06 -15.65
CA ARG A 84 1.12 1.00 -15.99
C ARG A 84 -0.12 1.58 -16.66
N ARG A 85 -0.72 2.65 -16.11
CA ARG A 85 -1.89 3.32 -16.68
C ARG A 85 -1.58 4.10 -17.96
N PHE A 86 -0.41 4.72 -18.03
CA PHE A 86 0.08 5.39 -19.22
C PHE A 86 0.19 4.43 -20.41
N ARG A 87 0.56 3.15 -20.21
CA ARG A 87 0.55 2.16 -21.30
C ARG A 87 -0.83 1.96 -21.92
N GLU A 88 -1.88 1.97 -21.10
CA GLU A 88 -3.26 1.82 -21.57
C GLU A 88 -3.70 3.08 -22.34
N ILE A 89 -3.44 4.25 -21.77
CA ILE A 89 -3.73 5.55 -22.38
C ILE A 89 -2.97 5.71 -23.70
N ALA A 90 -1.68 5.39 -23.74
CA ALA A 90 -0.83 5.49 -24.94
C ALA A 90 -1.31 4.57 -26.08
N ARG A 91 -1.91 3.43 -25.73
CA ARG A 91 -2.54 2.54 -26.73
C ARG A 91 -3.86 3.13 -27.24
N ILE A 92 -4.69 3.68 -26.36
CA ILE A 92 -5.99 4.27 -26.71
C ILE A 92 -5.81 5.56 -27.54
N SER A 93 -4.83 6.39 -27.19
CA SER A 93 -4.53 7.65 -27.88
C SER A 93 -3.82 7.46 -29.23
N GLY A 94 -3.45 6.22 -29.57
CA GLY A 94 -2.70 5.91 -30.79
C GLY A 94 -1.21 6.24 -30.73
N LEU A 95 -0.70 6.70 -29.58
CA LEU A 95 0.73 6.98 -29.37
C LEU A 95 1.58 5.71 -29.54
N VAL A 96 1.05 4.57 -29.13
CA VAL A 96 1.71 3.26 -29.27
C VAL A 96 0.90 2.37 -30.20
N PHE A 97 1.46 2.12 -31.38
CA PHE A 97 0.85 1.24 -32.37
C PHE A 97 0.94 -0.24 -31.96
N SER A 98 -0.22 -0.90 -31.84
CA SER A 98 -0.34 -2.31 -31.41
C SER A 98 -0.09 -3.35 -32.51
N GLY A 99 0.09 -2.95 -33.76
CA GLY A 99 0.19 -3.85 -34.90
C GLY A 99 -1.12 -3.95 -35.69
N TYR A 100 -1.07 -4.65 -36.82
CA TYR A 100 -2.21 -4.87 -37.72
C TYR A 100 -2.97 -6.15 -37.34
N PRO A 101 -4.23 -6.32 -37.77
CA PRO A 101 -4.95 -7.59 -37.63
C PRO A 101 -4.11 -8.75 -38.21
N GLY A 102 -3.83 -9.77 -37.39
CA GLY A 102 -2.97 -10.90 -37.77
C GLY A 102 -1.46 -10.69 -37.61
N ALA A 103 -1.01 -9.47 -37.29
CA ALA A 103 0.40 -9.11 -37.09
C ALA A 103 0.56 -8.16 -35.88
N ALA A 104 0.10 -8.61 -34.71
CA ALA A 104 0.21 -7.84 -33.47
C ALA A 104 1.68 -7.72 -33.02
N LYS A 105 2.07 -6.55 -32.53
CA LYS A 105 3.35 -6.39 -31.85
C LYS A 105 3.34 -7.17 -30.54
N SER A 106 4.51 -7.67 -30.14
CA SER A 106 4.63 -8.40 -28.88
C SER A 106 4.38 -7.48 -27.68
N ASN A 107 3.83 -8.04 -26.59
CA ASN A 107 3.65 -7.30 -25.34
C ASN A 107 4.95 -6.66 -24.84
N ARG A 108 6.10 -7.33 -25.00
CA ARG A 108 7.40 -6.79 -24.62
C ARG A 108 7.76 -5.53 -25.41
N GLN A 109 7.49 -5.49 -26.72
CA GLN A 109 7.74 -4.32 -27.56
C GLN A 109 6.82 -3.15 -27.20
N LEU A 110 5.54 -3.43 -26.91
CA LEU A 110 4.58 -2.41 -26.49
C LEU A 110 4.96 -1.81 -25.14
N GLN A 111 5.41 -2.65 -24.19
CA GLN A 111 5.90 -2.20 -22.90
C GLN A 111 7.13 -1.30 -23.04
N ALA A 112 8.12 -1.71 -23.85
CA ALA A 112 9.32 -0.91 -24.09
C ALA A 112 9.01 0.45 -24.72
N SER A 113 8.13 0.48 -25.74
CA SER A 113 7.76 1.72 -26.44
C SER A 113 7.04 2.69 -25.51
N SER A 114 6.06 2.19 -24.75
CA SER A 114 5.28 3.01 -23.82
C SER A 114 6.13 3.54 -22.66
N GLY A 115 7.08 2.73 -22.15
CA GLY A 115 8.02 3.17 -21.12
C GLY A 115 8.92 4.30 -21.61
N LEU A 116 9.42 4.21 -22.84
CA LEU A 116 10.25 5.27 -23.41
C LEU A 116 9.47 6.58 -23.58
N PHE A 117 8.23 6.53 -24.06
CA PHE A 117 7.38 7.73 -24.15
C PHE A 117 7.09 8.34 -22.77
N PHE A 118 6.83 7.51 -21.75
CA PHE A 118 6.59 7.98 -20.39
C PHE A 118 7.80 8.75 -19.84
N GLU A 119 9.01 8.20 -19.97
CA GLU A 119 10.24 8.86 -19.51
C GLU A 119 10.53 10.14 -20.31
N VAL A 120 10.33 10.13 -21.63
CA VAL A 120 10.51 11.33 -22.47
C VAL A 120 9.56 12.44 -22.05
N PHE A 121 8.27 12.15 -21.87
CA PHE A 121 7.33 13.17 -21.40
C PHE A 121 7.71 13.64 -20.00
N LYS A 122 8.05 12.74 -19.08
CA LYS A 122 8.43 13.14 -17.72
C LYS A 122 9.65 14.07 -17.71
N GLN A 123 10.62 13.85 -18.59
CA GLN A 123 11.86 14.62 -18.65
C GLN A 123 11.73 15.93 -19.46
N TYR A 124 10.98 15.91 -20.57
CA TYR A 124 10.99 17.00 -21.56
C TYR A 124 9.63 17.69 -21.75
N ASP A 125 8.54 17.09 -21.27
CA ASP A 125 7.17 17.61 -21.37
C ASP A 125 6.33 17.20 -20.14
N ALA A 126 6.76 17.62 -18.95
CA ALA A 126 6.12 17.21 -17.70
C ALA A 126 4.66 17.68 -17.56
N GLN A 127 4.23 18.62 -18.40
CA GLN A 127 2.85 19.12 -18.48
C GLN A 127 2.00 18.36 -19.52
N ASN A 128 2.52 17.27 -20.09
CA ASN A 128 1.79 16.47 -21.07
C ASN A 128 0.47 15.94 -20.50
N MET A 129 -0.64 16.19 -21.20
CA MET A 129 -1.97 15.79 -20.74
C MET A 129 -2.12 14.28 -20.56
N LEU A 130 -1.38 13.45 -21.31
CA LEU A 130 -1.43 11.99 -21.16
C LEU A 130 -0.76 11.53 -19.86
N LEU A 131 0.29 12.23 -19.40
CA LEU A 131 0.89 11.99 -18.09
C LEU A 131 -0.07 12.38 -16.98
N THR A 132 -0.62 13.60 -17.06
CA THR A 132 -1.59 14.09 -16.07
C THR A 132 -2.81 13.17 -15.98
N GLN A 133 -3.33 12.70 -17.13
CA GLN A 133 -4.44 11.74 -17.15
C GLN A 133 -4.05 10.41 -16.50
N ALA A 134 -2.87 9.87 -16.81
CA ALA A 134 -2.40 8.61 -16.22
C ALA A 134 -2.31 8.73 -14.69
N GLU A 135 -1.75 9.82 -14.18
CA GLU A 135 -1.66 10.09 -12.74
C GLU A 135 -3.06 10.21 -12.10
N GLN A 136 -3.94 11.02 -12.68
CA GLN A 136 -5.31 11.20 -12.17
C GLN A 136 -6.10 9.89 -12.15
N GLU A 137 -5.92 9.04 -13.16
CA GLU A 137 -6.65 7.78 -13.29
C GLU A 137 -6.12 6.72 -12.32
N VAL A 138 -4.81 6.67 -12.06
CA VAL A 138 -4.25 5.89 -10.94
C VAL A 138 -4.87 6.35 -9.61
N LEU A 139 -4.90 7.65 -9.36
CA LEU A 139 -5.42 8.20 -8.11
C LEU A 139 -6.90 7.91 -7.91
N ARG A 140 -7.70 8.01 -8.98
CA ARG A 140 -9.15 7.79 -8.92
C ARG A 140 -9.53 6.31 -8.87
N GLN A 141 -8.86 5.44 -9.64
CA GLN A 141 -9.28 4.06 -9.84
C GLN A 141 -8.52 3.04 -9.01
N GLU A 142 -7.20 3.20 -8.82
CA GLU A 142 -6.37 2.20 -8.12
C GLU A 142 -6.37 2.41 -6.61
N LEU A 143 -6.49 3.67 -6.16
CA LEU A 143 -6.26 4.05 -4.76
C LEU A 143 -7.51 4.51 -4.02
N ASP A 144 -8.64 4.63 -4.73
CA ASP A 144 -9.91 5.10 -4.17
C ASP A 144 -9.73 6.33 -3.26
N LEU A 145 -9.10 7.38 -3.81
CA LEU A 145 -8.68 8.58 -3.05
C LEU A 145 -9.83 9.18 -2.23
N GLN A 146 -11.04 9.20 -2.79
CA GLN A 146 -12.23 9.70 -2.10
C GLN A 146 -12.54 8.90 -0.84
N ARG A 147 -12.42 7.57 -0.90
CA ARG A 147 -12.65 6.70 0.25
C ARG A 147 -11.51 6.79 1.26
N LEU A 148 -10.26 7.00 0.81
CA LEU A 148 -9.13 7.28 1.70
C LEU A 148 -9.31 8.60 2.46
N GLU A 149 -9.69 9.70 1.79
CA GLU A 149 -10.04 10.98 2.43
C GLU A 149 -11.13 10.79 3.49
N LEU A 150 -12.21 10.09 3.13
CA LEU A 150 -13.30 9.80 4.06
C LEU A 150 -12.83 8.96 5.25
N THR A 151 -11.91 8.02 5.04
CA THR A 151 -11.32 7.18 6.09
C THR A 151 -10.46 8.02 7.03
N LEU A 152 -9.64 8.93 6.51
CA LEU A 152 -8.85 9.87 7.31
C LEU A 152 -9.75 10.79 8.16
N ARG A 153 -10.82 11.34 7.58
CA ARG A 153 -11.84 12.11 8.32
C ARG A 153 -12.45 11.30 9.46
N GLN A 154 -12.82 10.05 9.18
CA GLN A 154 -13.39 9.17 10.19
C GLN A 154 -12.41 8.88 11.33
N ILE A 155 -11.15 8.59 11.01
CA ILE A 155 -10.08 8.39 12.00
C ILE A 155 -9.92 9.63 12.87
N ASN A 156 -9.76 10.82 12.26
CA ASN A 156 -9.58 12.09 12.96
C ASN A 156 -10.79 12.48 13.84
N SER A 157 -11.99 12.07 13.45
CA SER A 157 -13.22 12.34 14.23
C SER A 157 -13.40 11.42 15.45
N ARG A 158 -12.55 10.41 15.62
CA ARG A 158 -12.69 9.37 16.64
C ARG A 158 -11.48 9.35 17.56
N ARG A 159 -11.69 8.85 18.78
CA ARG A 159 -10.59 8.51 19.67
C ARG A 159 -9.98 7.19 19.22
N LEU A 160 -8.67 7.20 18.95
CA LEU A 160 -7.91 5.99 18.68
C LEU A 160 -7.76 5.17 19.96
N ASP A 161 -8.13 3.89 19.89
CA ASP A 161 -7.94 2.93 20.98
C ASP A 161 -6.61 2.20 20.78
N LEU A 162 -5.53 2.85 21.24
CA LEU A 162 -4.15 2.40 21.01
C LEU A 162 -3.66 1.54 22.19
N HIS A 163 -3.26 0.30 21.88
CA HIS A 163 -2.76 -0.66 22.88
C HIS A 163 -1.35 -1.13 22.55
N ALA A 164 -0.42 -0.93 23.49
CA ALA A 164 0.92 -1.49 23.40
C ALA A 164 0.89 -2.98 23.77
N ILE A 165 1.14 -3.85 22.78
CA ILE A 165 1.10 -5.30 22.93
C ILE A 165 2.49 -5.92 22.80
N LYS A 166 2.78 -6.93 23.61
CA LYS A 166 4.06 -7.67 23.55
C LYS A 166 4.05 -8.81 22.53
N ARG A 167 2.86 -9.24 22.10
CA ARG A 167 2.62 -10.37 21.20
C ARG A 167 1.46 -10.04 20.28
N ALA A 168 1.46 -10.61 19.08
CA ALA A 168 0.38 -10.44 18.13
C ALA A 168 -0.94 -10.99 18.70
N THR A 169 -2.02 -10.24 18.53
CA THR A 169 -3.36 -10.66 18.94
C THR A 169 -3.98 -11.61 17.91
N PRO A 170 -5.03 -12.37 18.27
CA PRO A 170 -5.81 -13.12 17.29
C PRO A 170 -6.31 -12.27 16.11
N LEU A 171 -6.66 -11.01 16.36
CA LEU A 171 -7.07 -10.06 15.33
C LEU A 171 -5.90 -9.60 14.42
N ALA A 172 -4.67 -9.59 14.93
CA ALA A 172 -3.47 -9.27 14.15
C ALA A 172 -2.95 -10.45 13.32
N PHE A 173 -3.35 -11.68 13.69
CA PHE A 173 -2.83 -12.88 13.04
C PHE A 173 -3.09 -12.95 11.52
N PRO A 174 -4.29 -12.63 10.99
CA PRO A 174 -4.49 -12.63 9.54
C PRO A 174 -3.58 -11.67 8.78
N LEU A 175 -3.26 -10.50 9.35
CA LEU A 175 -2.34 -9.53 8.75
C LEU A 175 -0.91 -10.07 8.72
N LEU A 176 -0.46 -10.68 9.81
CA LEU A 176 0.84 -11.36 9.86
C LEU A 176 0.96 -12.46 8.80
N VAL A 177 -0.11 -13.23 8.59
CA VAL A 177 -0.14 -14.28 7.56
C VAL A 177 -0.02 -13.68 6.16
N GLU A 178 -0.71 -12.58 5.86
CA GLU A 178 -0.59 -11.88 4.57
C GLU A 178 0.87 -11.46 4.32
N ARG A 179 1.53 -10.87 5.32
CA ARG A 179 2.96 -10.50 5.23
C ARG A 179 3.85 -11.70 4.90
N PHE A 180 3.63 -12.85 5.56
CA PHE A 180 4.45 -14.04 5.29
C PHE A 180 4.23 -14.63 3.91
N ARG A 181 3.01 -14.48 3.35
CA ARG A 181 2.73 -14.92 1.98
C ARG A 181 3.51 -14.09 0.95
N GLU A 182 3.72 -12.81 1.23
CA GLU A 182 4.50 -11.92 0.38
C GLU A 182 6.02 -12.11 0.54
N SER A 183 6.47 -12.66 1.68
CA SER A 183 7.88 -13.00 1.88
C SER A 183 8.26 -14.31 1.19
N LEU A 184 9.30 -14.28 0.36
CA LEU A 184 9.91 -15.49 -0.21
C LEU A 184 10.57 -16.32 0.91
N SER A 185 10.03 -17.51 1.18
CA SER A 185 10.58 -18.46 2.16
C SER A 185 10.71 -19.85 1.53
N SER A 186 11.76 -20.59 1.91
CA SER A 186 11.96 -21.99 1.55
C SER A 186 11.12 -22.97 2.38
N GLU A 187 10.56 -22.50 3.50
CA GLU A 187 9.64 -23.26 4.33
C GLU A 187 8.22 -23.21 3.75
N LYS A 188 7.49 -24.34 3.81
CA LYS A 188 6.07 -24.38 3.45
C LYS A 188 5.29 -23.45 4.38
N LEU A 189 4.68 -22.41 3.82
CA LEU A 189 3.88 -21.42 4.56
C LEU A 189 2.86 -22.06 5.52
N ALA A 190 2.23 -23.17 5.11
CA ALA A 190 1.28 -23.92 5.94
C ALA A 190 1.89 -24.41 7.27
N ASP A 191 3.11 -24.95 7.24
CA ASP A 191 3.79 -25.47 8.42
C ASP A 191 4.18 -24.34 9.40
N ARG A 192 4.55 -23.17 8.85
CA ARG A 192 4.80 -21.96 9.63
C ARG A 192 3.53 -21.45 10.31
N ILE A 193 2.42 -21.34 9.58
CA ILE A 193 1.12 -20.91 10.11
C ILE A 193 0.68 -21.85 11.24
N ALA A 194 0.74 -23.16 11.03
CA ALA A 194 0.32 -24.15 12.02
C ALA A 194 1.13 -24.10 13.34
N ARG A 195 2.41 -23.73 13.28
CA ARG A 195 3.21 -23.48 14.51
C ARG A 195 2.74 -22.22 15.22
N MET A 196 2.53 -21.13 14.49
CA MET A 196 2.10 -19.85 15.10
C MET A 196 0.72 -19.94 15.73
N VAL A 197 -0.24 -20.63 15.11
CA VAL A 197 -1.57 -20.85 15.69
C VAL A 197 -1.45 -21.57 17.03
N ARG A 198 -0.67 -22.66 17.10
CA ARG A 198 -0.44 -23.39 18.36
C ARG A 198 0.21 -22.52 19.44
N ASP A 199 1.13 -21.64 19.07
CA ASP A 199 1.77 -20.73 20.01
C ASP A 199 0.81 -19.64 20.53
N LEU A 200 -0.11 -19.17 19.68
CA LEU A 200 -1.16 -18.24 20.05
C LEU A 200 -2.22 -18.88 20.95
N GLU A 201 -2.66 -20.10 20.64
CA GLU A 201 -3.59 -20.87 21.47
C GLU A 201 -3.04 -21.11 22.87
N LYS A 202 -1.76 -21.52 22.98
CA LYS A 202 -1.09 -21.66 24.28
C LYS A 202 -1.01 -20.35 25.07
N ALA A 203 -0.86 -19.22 24.37
CA ALA A 203 -0.76 -17.91 25.00
C ALA A 203 -2.11 -17.32 25.41
N ALA A 204 -3.21 -17.72 24.75
CA ALA A 204 -4.56 -17.27 25.05
C ALA A 204 -5.15 -17.88 26.34
N GLY A 205 -4.55 -18.97 26.84
CA GLY A 205 -5.05 -19.72 28.01
C GLY A 205 -6.25 -20.63 27.66
N PRO A 206 -6.71 -21.48 28.60
CA PRO A 206 -7.88 -22.33 28.36
C PRO A 206 -9.14 -21.49 28.11
N GLU A 207 -10.03 -21.96 27.24
CA GLU A 207 -11.35 -21.37 27.06
C GLU A 207 -12.08 -21.29 28.41
N PRO A 208 -12.83 -20.21 28.71
CA PRO A 208 -13.69 -20.20 29.88
C PRO A 208 -14.70 -21.34 29.74
N GLU A 209 -14.71 -22.25 30.73
CA GLU A 209 -15.70 -23.32 30.81
C GLU A 209 -17.11 -22.72 30.70
N GLN A 210 -17.89 -23.25 29.75
CA GLN A 210 -19.28 -22.86 29.49
C GLN A 210 -20.20 -23.25 30.64
#